data_AF-A0A7Y5U124-F1
#
_entry.id   AF-A0A7Y5U124-F1
#
_cell.length_a   1.000
_cell.length_b   1.000
_cell.length_c   1.000
_cell.angle_alpha   90.00
_cell.angle_beta   90.00
_cell.angle_gamma   90.00
#
_symmetry.space_group_name_H-M   'P 1'
#
loop_
_entity.id
_entity.type
_entity.pdbx_description
1 polymer ?
#
loop_
_entity_poly.entity_id
_entity_poly.type
_entity_poly.pdbx_seq_one_letter_code
_entity_poly.pdbx_strand_id
1 'polypeptide(L)'
;MQIPISGTVNDATESVALSGSAEIVSTLVLDPLLFEPPRVLVDIRLVGVSGVGLTTGQQYVASGQKTLLRVLGPSDVLEITFPSFPATVGGERQARSVLAAFRLSFDVLTGTLSGATAAFSTPPAAP
;
A
#
# COMPACT_ATOMS: atom_id res chain seq x y z
N MET A 1 -4.83 12.18 -2.32
CA MET A 1 -5.28 11.50 -3.55
C MET A 1 -5.84 10.14 -3.18
N GLN A 2 -6.95 9.71 -3.77
CA GLN A 2 -7.50 8.36 -3.56
C GLN A 2 -7.45 7.58 -4.88
N ILE A 3 -6.92 6.37 -4.85
CA ILE A 3 -6.79 5.49 -6.02
C ILE A 3 -7.35 4.10 -5.73
N PRO A 4 -7.88 3.39 -6.74
CA PRO A 4 -8.23 1.99 -6.58
C PRO A 4 -6.98 1.14 -6.39
N ILE A 5 -7.10 0.08 -5.60
CA ILE A 5 -6.07 -0.95 -5.44
C ILE A 5 -6.75 -2.32 -5.48
N SER A 6 -6.18 -3.23 -6.25
CA SER A 6 -6.68 -4.61 -6.36
C SER A 6 -5.56 -5.57 -6.71
N GLY A 7 -5.78 -6.85 -6.44
CA GLY A 7 -4.88 -7.92 -6.86
C GLY A 7 -5.23 -9.23 -6.17
N THR A 8 -4.61 -10.31 -6.65
CA THR A 8 -4.76 -11.63 -6.05
C THR A 8 -3.54 -11.94 -5.22
N VAL A 9 -3.76 -12.26 -3.95
CA VAL A 9 -2.73 -12.76 -3.05
C VAL A 9 -2.88 -14.27 -2.98
N ASN A 10 -1.85 -14.98 -3.42
CA ASN A 10 -1.77 -16.43 -3.34
C ASN A 10 -0.91 -16.81 -2.14
N ASP A 11 -1.41 -17.68 -1.28
CA ASP A 11 -0.60 -18.37 -0.28
C ASP A 11 -0.79 -19.89 -0.36
N ALA A 12 -0.13 -20.63 0.55
CA ALA A 12 -0.21 -22.09 0.58
C ALA A 12 -1.60 -22.63 0.97
N THR A 13 -2.46 -21.79 1.57
CA THR A 13 -3.79 -22.16 2.03
C THR A 13 -4.83 -21.84 0.98
N GLU A 14 -4.78 -20.65 0.39
CA GLU A 14 -5.80 -20.13 -0.52
C GLU A 14 -5.36 -18.86 -1.29
N SER A 15 -5.92 -18.70 -2.49
CA SER A 15 -5.90 -17.44 -3.24
C SER A 15 -7.04 -16.50 -2.82
N VAL A 16 -6.72 -15.25 -2.53
CA VAL A 16 -7.71 -14.21 -2.19
C VAL A 16 -7.58 -13.02 -3.12
N ALA A 17 -8.67 -12.71 -3.82
CA ALA A 17 -8.78 -11.51 -4.64
C ALA A 17 -9.20 -10.33 -3.75
N LEU A 18 -8.25 -9.45 -3.44
CA LEU A 18 -8.48 -8.24 -2.65
C LEU A 18 -8.74 -7.04 -3.56
N SER A 19 -9.65 -6.17 -3.12
CA SER A 19 -9.92 -4.90 -3.79
C SER A 19 -10.40 -3.84 -2.80
N GLY A 20 -10.14 -2.58 -3.10
CA GLY A 20 -10.59 -1.42 -2.33
C GLY A 20 -9.95 -0.14 -2.84
N SER A 21 -9.68 0.80 -1.94
CA SER A 21 -8.99 2.04 -2.24
C SER A 21 -7.74 2.21 -1.37
N ALA A 22 -6.78 2.96 -1.89
CA ALA A 22 -5.68 3.52 -1.12
C ALA A 22 -5.77 5.05 -1.16
N GLU A 23 -5.73 5.66 0.01
CA GLU A 23 -5.57 7.10 0.16
C GLU A 23 -4.10 7.41 0.37
N ILE A 24 -3.60 8.37 -0.40
CA ILE A 24 -2.20 8.77 -0.42
C ILE A 24 -2.12 10.28 -0.26
N VAL A 25 -1.40 10.72 0.76
CA VAL A 25 -1.10 12.13 1.00
C VAL A 25 0.41 12.31 0.88
N SER A 26 0.83 13.35 0.18
CA SER A 26 2.24 13.72 0.06
C SER A 26 2.46 15.13 0.60
N THR A 27 3.51 15.29 1.41
CA THR A 27 3.91 16.58 1.99
C THR A 27 5.37 16.83 1.65
N LEU A 28 5.65 17.94 0.96
CA LEU A 28 7.02 18.37 0.68
C LEU A 28 7.74 18.70 1.99
N VAL A 29 8.96 18.16 2.14
CA VAL A 29 9.85 18.43 3.26
C VAL A 29 11.13 19.02 2.70
N LEU A 30 11.37 20.29 3.01
CA LEU A 30 12.57 21.01 2.62
C LEU A 30 13.49 21.18 3.82
N ASP A 31 14.78 20.92 3.62
CA ASP A 31 15.81 21.36 4.54
C ASP A 31 15.90 22.89 4.49
N PRO A 32 15.71 23.62 5.61
CA PRO A 32 15.83 25.08 5.64
C PRO A 32 17.19 25.59 5.15
N LEU A 33 18.25 24.78 5.29
CA LEU A 33 19.61 25.12 4.88
C LEU A 33 19.96 24.59 3.49
N LEU A 34 19.06 23.80 2.87
CA LEU A 34 19.20 23.22 1.52
C LEU A 34 20.49 22.39 1.33
N PHE A 35 21.02 21.79 2.39
CA PHE A 35 22.16 20.89 2.31
C PHE A 35 21.76 19.48 1.89
N GLU A 36 20.50 19.10 2.15
CA GLU A 36 19.93 17.84 1.69
C GLU A 36 19.05 17.99 0.45
N PRO A 37 18.96 16.95 -0.40
CA PRO A 37 17.97 16.89 -1.46
C PRO A 37 16.54 17.06 -0.92
N PRO A 38 15.62 17.70 -1.66
CA PRO A 38 14.22 17.77 -1.28
C PRO A 38 13.66 16.37 -0.99
N ARG A 39 12.84 16.26 0.06
CA ARG A 39 12.21 15.02 0.48
C ARG A 39 10.69 15.16 0.42
N VAL A 40 10.00 14.04 0.43
CA VAL A 40 8.54 14.00 0.50
C VAL A 40 8.12 12.99 1.56
N LEU A 41 7.26 13.42 2.47
CA LEU A 41 6.58 12.54 3.41
C LEU A 41 5.35 11.97 2.71
N VAL A 42 5.27 10.65 2.61
CA VAL A 42 4.18 9.94 1.95
C VAL A 42 3.42 9.13 2.99
N ASP A 43 2.15 9.50 3.19
CA ASP A 43 1.20 8.81 4.04
C ASP A 43 0.25 7.99 3.17
N ILE A 44 0.23 6.67 3.38
CA ILE A 44 -0.63 5.73 2.66
C ILE A 44 -1.55 5.04 3.64
N ARG A 45 -2.85 5.03 3.36
CA ARG A 45 -3.89 4.34 4.13
C ARG A 45 -4.75 3.48 3.23
N LEU A 46 -4.94 2.21 3.60
CA LEU A 46 -5.91 1.34 2.95
C LEU A 46 -7.33 1.66 3.44
N VAL A 47 -8.27 1.77 2.51
CA VAL A 47 -9.67 2.12 2.78
C VAL A 47 -10.59 1.11 2.11
N GLY A 48 -11.42 0.45 2.93
CA GLY A 48 -12.45 -0.49 2.44
C GLY A 48 -11.89 -1.70 1.68
N VAL A 49 -10.65 -2.12 1.96
CA VAL A 49 -10.04 -3.26 1.27
C VAL A 49 -10.59 -4.57 1.83
N SER A 50 -11.22 -5.35 0.95
CA SER A 50 -11.75 -6.67 1.27
C SER A 50 -11.64 -7.61 0.08
N GLY A 51 -11.83 -8.89 0.34
CA GLY A 51 -11.81 -9.93 -0.68
C GLY A 51 -12.40 -11.22 -0.19
N VAL A 52 -12.54 -12.18 -1.10
CA VAL A 52 -13.07 -13.51 -0.80
C VAL A 52 -12.06 -14.55 -1.25
N GLY A 53 -11.89 -15.56 -0.41
CA GLY A 53 -11.20 -16.79 -0.72
C GLY A 53 -11.81 -17.51 -1.91
N LEU A 54 -10.99 -17.80 -2.92
CA LEU A 54 -11.44 -18.47 -4.15
C LEU A 54 -11.84 -19.94 -3.94
N THR A 55 -11.40 -20.57 -2.85
CA THR A 55 -11.63 -21.98 -2.54
C THR A 55 -12.59 -22.18 -1.38
N THR A 56 -12.41 -21.41 -0.29
CA THR A 56 -13.16 -21.51 0.96
C THR A 56 -14.39 -20.61 0.99
N GLY A 57 -14.43 -19.57 0.14
CA GLY A 57 -15.46 -18.52 0.22
C GLY A 57 -15.33 -17.63 1.47
N GLN A 58 -14.25 -17.77 2.25
CA GLN A 58 -14.02 -16.98 3.44
C GLN A 58 -13.77 -15.51 3.06
N GLN A 59 -14.45 -14.58 3.73
CA GLN A 59 -14.19 -13.16 3.56
C GLN A 59 -12.93 -12.76 4.31
N TYR A 60 -12.10 -11.92 3.67
CA TYR A 60 -10.88 -11.33 4.21
C TYR A 60 -10.95 -9.81 4.12
N VAL A 61 -10.27 -9.15 5.03
CA VAL A 61 -10.04 -7.70 5.03
C VAL A 61 -8.55 -7.42 5.08
N ALA A 62 -8.13 -6.32 4.47
CA ALA A 62 -6.79 -5.78 4.65
C ALA A 62 -6.89 -4.33 5.13
N SER A 63 -6.08 -3.98 6.11
CA SER A 63 -6.12 -2.64 6.70
C SER A 63 -4.74 -2.20 7.17
N GLY A 64 -4.56 -0.89 7.25
CA GLY A 64 -3.34 -0.30 7.81
C GLY A 64 -3.03 1.05 7.22
N GLN A 65 -2.10 1.73 7.89
CA GLN A 65 -1.53 3.00 7.47
C GLN A 65 -0.01 2.93 7.59
N LYS A 66 0.69 3.56 6.65
CA LYS A 66 2.14 3.66 6.62
C LYS A 66 2.57 5.08 6.24
N THR A 67 3.57 5.58 6.94
CA THR A 67 4.18 6.87 6.71
C THR A 67 5.65 6.65 6.35
N LEU A 68 6.09 7.22 5.23
CA LEU A 68 7.43 7.01 4.69
C LEU A 68 8.04 8.35 4.30
N LEU A 69 9.31 8.58 4.67
CA LEU A 69 10.08 9.71 4.17
C LEU A 69 10.91 9.25 2.97
N ARG A 70 10.72 9.89 1.82
CA ARG A 70 11.38 9.55 0.55
C ARG A 70 12.15 10.75 0.03
N VAL A 71 13.20 10.51 -0.74
CA VAL A 71 13.82 11.56 -1.56
C VAL A 71 12.82 11.93 -2.66
N LEU A 72 12.58 13.22 -2.88
CA LEU A 72 11.66 13.67 -3.91
C LEU A 72 12.29 13.45 -5.29
N GLY A 73 11.64 12.61 -6.09
CA GLY A 73 11.93 12.42 -7.49
C GLY A 73 10.66 12.53 -8.33
N PRO A 74 10.76 12.60 -9.67
CA PRO A 74 9.59 12.65 -10.55
C PRO A 74 8.74 11.38 -10.47
N SER A 75 9.33 10.26 -10.10
CA SER A 75 8.63 9.00 -9.83
C SER A 75 9.29 8.22 -8.70
N ASP A 76 8.50 7.39 -8.02
CA ASP A 76 8.96 6.47 -6.98
C ASP A 76 8.13 5.18 -6.98
N VAL A 77 8.74 4.08 -6.54
CA VAL A 77 8.07 2.79 -6.36
C VAL A 77 8.19 2.38 -4.89
N LEU A 78 7.04 2.15 -4.26
CA LEU A 78 6.94 1.72 -2.88
C LEU A 78 6.36 0.31 -2.84
N GLU A 79 7.05 -0.59 -2.16
CA GLU A 79 6.56 -1.93 -1.87
C GLU A 79 6.36 -2.03 -0.36
N ILE A 80 5.11 -2.21 0.05
CA ILE A 80 4.70 -2.10 1.44
C ILE A 80 3.88 -3.33 1.81
N THR A 81 4.21 -3.96 2.93
CA THR A 81 3.41 -5.06 3.47
C THR A 81 2.30 -4.54 4.38
N PHE A 82 1.09 -5.05 4.14
CA PHE A 82 -0.07 -4.84 5.00
C PHE A 82 -0.57 -6.19 5.54
N PRO A 83 -1.15 -6.23 6.74
CA PRO A 83 -1.84 -7.42 7.20
C PRO A 83 -3.17 -7.59 6.45
N SER A 84 -3.45 -8.82 6.04
CA SER A 84 -4.79 -9.30 5.68
C SER A 84 -5.20 -10.42 6.61
N PHE A 85 -6.47 -10.50 6.96
CA PHE A 85 -6.99 -11.51 7.88
C PHE A 85 -8.46 -11.82 7.59
N PRO A 86 -8.97 -12.99 8.03
CA PRO A 86 -10.39 -13.31 7.93
C PRO A 86 -11.26 -12.24 8.59
N ALA A 87 -12.38 -11.89 7.96
CA ALA A 87 -13.36 -10.92 8.46
C ALA A 87 -14.26 -11.53 9.55
N THR A 88 -13.65 -12.17 10.55
CA THR A 88 -14.32 -12.85 11.68
C THR A 88 -13.80 -12.30 13.00
N VAL A 89 -14.54 -12.51 14.09
CA VAL A 89 -14.11 -12.10 15.43
C VAL A 89 -12.80 -12.80 15.79
N GLY A 90 -11.73 -12.02 16.01
CA GLY A 90 -10.40 -12.55 16.32
C GLY A 90 -9.61 -13.02 15.08
N GLY A 91 -10.11 -12.75 13.87
CA GLY A 91 -9.42 -13.06 12.62
C GLY A 91 -8.03 -12.43 12.51
N GLU A 92 -7.79 -11.32 13.21
CA GLU A 92 -6.49 -10.63 13.26
C GLU A 92 -5.37 -11.53 13.77
N ARG A 93 -5.68 -12.57 14.57
CA ARG A 93 -4.69 -13.56 15.04
C ARG A 93 -4.19 -14.49 13.92
N GLN A 94 -4.92 -14.54 12.81
CA GLN A 94 -4.59 -15.28 11.60
C GLN A 94 -4.12 -14.32 10.50
N ALA A 95 -3.62 -13.14 10.88
CA ALA A 95 -3.12 -12.17 9.93
C ALA A 95 -1.94 -12.73 9.14
N ARG A 96 -1.98 -12.48 7.84
CA ARG A 96 -0.93 -12.80 6.89
C ARG A 96 -0.55 -11.54 6.12
N SER A 97 0.70 -11.48 5.67
CA SER A 97 1.21 -10.33 4.94
C SER A 97 0.74 -10.36 3.48
N VAL A 98 0.28 -9.20 3.00
CA VAL A 98 0.05 -8.93 1.58
C VAL A 98 0.98 -7.83 1.13
N LEU A 99 1.52 -7.92 -0.08
CA LEU A 99 2.37 -6.89 -0.64
C LEU A 99 1.50 -5.92 -1.44
N ALA A 100 1.61 -4.63 -1.14
CA ALA A 100 1.02 -3.55 -1.92
C ALA A 100 2.14 -2.78 -2.61
N ALA A 101 2.12 -2.78 -3.94
CA ALA A 101 3.04 -2.01 -4.75
C ALA A 101 2.37 -0.72 -5.22
N PHE A 102 2.99 0.42 -4.93
CA PHE A 102 2.55 1.74 -5.35
C PHE A 102 3.57 2.34 -6.31
N ARG A 103 3.12 2.76 -7.50
CA ARG A 103 3.92 3.59 -8.40
C ARG A 103 3.38 5.01 -8.30
N LEU A 104 4.23 5.91 -7.84
CA LEU A 104 3.90 7.31 -7.56
C LEU A 104 4.61 8.20 -8.56
N SER A 105 3.93 9.24 -9.01
CA SER A 105 4.48 10.34 -9.79
C SER A 105 4.26 11.64 -9.02
N PHE A 106 5.30 12.46 -8.95
CA PHE A 106 5.27 13.72 -8.20
C PHE A 106 5.50 14.90 -9.12
N ASP A 107 4.87 16.02 -8.78
CA ASP A 107 5.37 17.33 -9.20
C ASP A 107 6.56 17.68 -8.31
N VAL A 108 7.75 17.75 -8.90
CA VAL A 108 9.01 18.00 -8.19
C VAL A 108 9.14 19.41 -7.64
N LEU A 109 8.31 20.36 -8.10
CA LEU A 109 8.31 21.73 -7.57
C LEU A 109 7.51 21.82 -6.27
N THR A 110 6.40 21.08 -6.18
CA THR A 110 5.45 21.19 -5.07
C THR A 110 5.47 20.00 -4.12
N GLY A 111 6.07 18.87 -4.52
CA GLY A 111 6.03 17.59 -3.80
C GLY A 111 4.65 16.93 -3.80
N THR A 112 3.70 17.46 -4.57
CA THR A 112 2.34 16.91 -4.67
C THR A 112 2.30 15.72 -5.63
N LEU A 113 1.38 14.79 -5.39
CA LEU A 113 1.15 13.66 -6.29
C LEU A 113 0.46 14.12 -7.57
N SER A 114 1.11 13.89 -8.71
CA SER A 114 0.57 14.12 -10.05
C SER A 114 -0.09 12.87 -10.63
N GLY A 115 0.29 11.68 -10.14
CA GLY A 115 -0.34 10.41 -10.51
C GLY A 115 0.04 9.29 -9.56
N ALA A 116 -0.81 8.27 -9.46
CA ALA A 116 -0.51 7.07 -8.68
C ALA A 116 -1.25 5.84 -9.21
N THR A 117 -0.63 4.68 -9.13
CA THR A 117 -1.26 3.38 -9.36
C THR A 117 -0.87 2.42 -8.25
N ALA A 118 -1.73 1.45 -7.96
CA ALA A 118 -1.48 0.47 -6.92
C ALA A 118 -2.00 -0.92 -7.28
N ALA A 119 -1.28 -1.94 -6.83
CA ALA A 119 -1.69 -3.34 -6.98
C ALA A 119 -1.29 -4.16 -5.76
N PHE A 120 -2.11 -5.18 -5.44
CA PHE A 120 -1.73 -6.21 -4.48
C PHE A 120 -1.03 -7.37 -5.18
N SER A 121 -0.09 -8.00 -4.48
CA SER A 121 0.56 -9.23 -4.90
C SER A 121 0.96 -10.08 -3.69
N THR A 122 1.38 -11.31 -3.96
CA THR A 122 2.04 -12.16 -2.96
C THR A 122 3.43 -11.60 -2.66
N PRO A 123 3.82 -11.45 -1.37
CA PRO A 123 5.20 -11.13 -1.01
C PRO A 123 6.20 -12.14 -1.59
N PRO A 124 7.41 -11.74 -1.98
CA PRO A 124 8.45 -12.69 -2.37
C PRO A 124 8.73 -13.66 -1.21
N ALA A 125 9.03 -14.92 -1.53
CA ALA A 125 9.45 -15.89 -0.52
C ALA A 125 10.70 -15.39 0.20
N ALA A 126 10.74 -15.52 1.53
CA ALA A 126 11.98 -15.28 2.27
C ALA A 126 13.04 -16.30 1.80
N PRO A 127 14.30 -15.90 1.60
CA PRO A 127 15.38 -16.80 1.22
C PRO A 127 15.70 -17.83 2.30
#